data_AF-A0A3B8T3W3-F1
#
_entry.id   AF-A0A3B8T3W3-F1
#
_cell.length_a   1.000
_cell.length_b   1.000
_cell.length_c   1.000
_cell.angle_alpha   90.00
_cell.angle_beta   90.00
_cell.angle_gamma   90.00
#
_symmetry.space_group_name_H-M   'P 1'
#
loop_
_entity.id
_entity.type
_entity.pdbx_description
1 polymer ?
#
loop_
_entity_poly.entity_id
_entity_poly.type
_entity_poly.pdbx_seq_one_letter_code
_entity_poly.pdbx_strand_id
1 'polypeptide(L)'
;MNLTELKNKPISELVALAGEMGLENLARARKQDIIFSILKAHAKSGEDIFGEGVLEILQDGFGFLRSADSSYLAGPDDIYVSP
;
A
#
# COMPACT_ATOMS: atom_id res chain seq x y z
N MET A 1 8.26 -5.17 4.58
CA MET A 1 6.97 -4.58 5.08
C MET A 1 5.80 -4.96 4.17
N ASN A 2 4.58 -5.19 4.67
CA ASN A 2 3.43 -5.68 3.87
C ASN A 2 2.28 -4.65 3.72
N LEU A 3 1.76 -4.45 2.51
CA LEU A 3 0.67 -3.51 2.21
C LEU A 3 -0.64 -3.85 2.93
N THR A 4 -1.08 -5.12 2.89
CA THR A 4 -2.32 -5.59 3.52
C THR A 4 -2.29 -5.39 5.03
N GLU A 5 -1.15 -5.67 5.67
CA GLU A 5 -0.96 -5.42 7.10
C GLU A 5 -1.11 -3.93 7.44
N LEU A 6 -0.51 -3.04 6.66
CA LEU A 6 -0.62 -1.59 6.86
C LEU A 6 -2.06 -1.09 6.66
N LYS A 7 -2.80 -1.63 5.68
CA LYS A 7 -4.21 -1.31 5.46
C LYS A 7 -5.09 -1.65 6.66
N ASN A 8 -4.76 -2.72 7.39
CA ASN A 8 -5.51 -3.17 8.56
C ASN A 8 -5.14 -2.43 9.85
N LYS A 9 -4.05 -1.65 9.88
CA LYS A 9 -3.66 -0.87 11.05
C LYS A 9 -4.54 0.38 11.26
N PRO A 10 -4.77 0.79 12.52
CA PRO A 10 -5.35 2.11 12.83
C PRO A 10 -4.49 3.25 12.27
N ILE A 11 -5.15 4.36 11.89
CA ILE A 11 -4.44 5.54 11.36
C ILE A 11 -3.42 6.09 12.37
N SER A 12 -3.73 6.07 13.67
CA SER A 12 -2.81 6.53 14.71
C SER A 12 -1.51 5.74 14.76
N GLU A 13 -1.56 4.42 14.58
CA GLU A 13 -0.36 3.58 14.51
C GLU A 13 0.46 3.88 13.25
N LEU A 14 -0.20 4.10 12.11
CA LEU A 14 0.47 4.46 10.87
C LEU A 14 1.19 5.82 10.99
N VAL A 15 0.56 6.81 11.61
CA VAL A 15 1.20 8.12 11.87
C VAL A 15 2.40 7.98 12.79
N ALA A 16 2.30 7.15 13.85
CA ALA A 16 3.41 6.89 14.76
C ALA A 16 4.59 6.21 14.03
N LEU A 17 4.32 5.14 13.27
CA LEU A 17 5.32 4.44 12.47
C LEU A 17 5.99 5.38 11.45
N ALA A 18 5.20 6.21 10.78
CA ALA A 18 5.75 7.19 9.84
C ALA A 18 6.68 8.20 10.54
N GLY A 19 6.32 8.65 11.75
CA GLY A 19 7.16 9.52 12.57
C GLY A 19 8.48 8.87 12.98
N GLU A 20 8.46 7.58 13.36
CA GLU A 20 9.68 6.80 13.66
C GLU A 20 10.61 6.69 12.43
N MET A 21 10.03 6.67 11.23
CA MET A 21 10.77 6.67 9.96
C MET A 21 11.21 8.07 9.49
N GLY A 22 10.99 9.11 10.30
CA GLY A 22 11.34 10.50 9.96
C GLY A 22 10.43 11.14 8.91
N LEU A 23 9.21 10.61 8.70
CA LEU A 23 8.23 11.18 7.79
C LEU A 23 7.37 12.23 8.51
N GLU A 24 7.44 13.48 8.03
CA GLU A 24 6.75 14.61 8.63
C GLU A 24 5.46 15.01 7.89
N ASN A 25 4.64 15.86 8.51
CA ASN A 25 3.45 16.49 7.92
C ASN A 25 2.32 15.53 7.49
N LEU A 26 2.28 14.32 8.05
CA LEU A 26 1.30 13.29 7.69
C LEU A 26 -0.02 13.32 8.47
N ALA A 27 -0.14 14.16 9.50
CA ALA A 27 -1.33 14.20 10.37
C ALA A 27 -2.64 14.58 9.63
N ARG A 28 -2.56 15.25 8.49
CA ARG A 28 -3.71 15.62 7.63
C ARG A 28 -3.81 14.80 6.35
N ALA A 29 -2.87 13.89 6.12
CA ALA A 29 -2.84 13.06 4.93
C ALA A 29 -3.92 11.98 5.00
N ARG A 30 -4.39 11.51 3.83
CA ARG A 30 -5.30 10.36 3.81
C ARG A 30 -4.53 9.12 4.26
N LYS A 31 -5.22 8.15 4.86
CA LYS A 31 -4.62 6.87 5.30
C LYS A 31 -3.77 6.24 4.20
N GLN A 32 -4.27 6.23 2.97
CA GLN A 32 -3.55 5.70 1.81
C GLN A 32 -2.22 6.42 1.55
N ASP A 33 -2.20 7.75 1.58
CA ASP A 33 -0.99 8.54 1.35
C ASP A 33 0.08 8.25 2.43
N ILE A 34 -0.36 8.04 3.67
CA ILE A 34 0.52 7.65 4.79
C ILE A 34 1.13 6.28 4.51
N ILE A 35 0.30 5.29 4.14
CA ILE A 35 0.76 3.92 3.81
C ILE A 35 1.78 3.95 2.67
N PHE A 36 1.52 4.67 1.58
CA PHE A 36 2.46 4.80 0.47
C PHE A 36 3.75 5.48 0.87
N SER A 37 3.69 6.50 1.73
CA SER A 37 4.88 7.19 2.23
C SER A 37 5.76 6.25 3.06
N ILE A 38 5.15 5.45 3.94
CA ILE A 38 5.81 4.42 4.74
C ILE A 38 6.47 3.37 3.84
N LEU A 39 5.73 2.77 2.89
CA LEU A 39 6.25 1.76 1.97
C LEU A 39 7.41 2.30 1.13
N LYS A 40 7.29 3.53 0.63
CA LYS A 40 8.34 4.19 -0.14
C LYS A 40 9.60 4.45 0.69
N ALA A 41 9.44 4.85 1.95
CA ALA A 41 10.57 5.04 2.85
C ALA A 41 11.28 3.72 3.17
N HIS A 42 10.53 2.66 3.43
CA HIS A 42 11.07 1.31 3.69
C HIS A 42 11.80 0.73 2.46
N ALA A 43 11.21 0.85 1.27
CA ALA A 43 11.88 0.42 0.04
C ALA A 43 13.17 1.22 -0.23
N LYS A 44 13.18 2.53 0.08
CA LYS A 44 14.38 3.37 -0.05
C LYS A 44 15.50 3.01 0.92
N SER A 45 15.22 2.37 2.04
CA SER A 45 16.25 1.83 2.93
C SER A 45 16.85 0.51 2.44
N GLY A 46 16.40 0.00 1.27
CA GLY A 46 16.88 -1.24 0.67
C GLY A 46 16.17 -2.49 1.18
N GLU A 47 15.06 -2.33 1.90
CA GLU A 47 14.27 -3.43 2.44
C GLU A 47 13.13 -3.81 1.52
N ASP A 48 12.77 -5.10 1.51
CA ASP A 48 11.71 -5.62 0.65
C ASP A 48 10.32 -5.18 1.13
N ILE A 49 9.45 -4.90 0.16
CA ILE A 49 8.02 -4.68 0.37
C ILE A 49 7.20 -5.80 -0.26
N PHE A 50 6.12 -6.17 0.41
CA PHE A 50 5.24 -7.26 0.02
C PHE A 50 3.81 -6.75 -0.12
N GLY A 51 3.05 -7.40 -0.99
CA GLY A 51 1.63 -7.17 -1.17
C GLY A 51 0.98 -8.42 -1.73
N GLU A 52 -0.31 -8.55 -1.53
CA GLU A 52 -1.10 -9.70 -1.96
C GLU A 52 -2.46 -9.24 -2.47
N GLY A 53 -3.11 -10.11 -3.24
CA GLY A 53 -4.46 -9.88 -3.75
C GLY A 53 -4.84 -10.96 -4.76
N VAL A 54 -6.05 -10.84 -5.28
CA VAL A 54 -6.56 -11.74 -6.32
C VAL A 54 -6.27 -11.12 -7.69
N LEU A 55 -5.60 -11.86 -8.57
CA LEU A 55 -5.23 -11.38 -9.90
C LEU A 55 -6.46 -11.26 -10.80
N GLU A 56 -6.66 -10.07 -11.37
CA GLU A 56 -7.56 -9.80 -12.48
C GLU A 56 -6.74 -9.44 -13.72
N ILE A 57 -6.90 -10.20 -14.81
CA ILE A 57 -6.23 -9.96 -16.09
C ILE A 57 -7.17 -9.17 -17.01
N LEU A 58 -6.68 -8.06 -17.58
CA LEU A 58 -7.42 -7.23 -18.52
C LEU A 58 -7.17 -7.65 -19.97
N GLN A 59 -7.99 -7.14 -20.89
CA GLN A 59 -7.95 -7.52 -22.32
C GLN A 59 -6.58 -7.24 -22.98
N ASP A 60 -5.88 -6.22 -22.52
CA ASP A 60 -4.55 -5.82 -23.01
C ASP A 60 -3.42 -6.72 -22.48
N GLY A 61 -3.74 -7.74 -21.68
CA GLY A 61 -2.81 -8.76 -21.20
C GLY A 61 -2.09 -8.45 -19.89
N PHE A 62 -2.13 -7.21 -19.40
CA PHE A 62 -1.67 -6.88 -18.05
C PHE A 62 -2.79 -7.10 -17.01
N GLY A 63 -2.44 -7.08 -15.73
CA GLY A 63 -3.40 -7.30 -14.65
C GLY A 63 -3.16 -6.46 -13.41
N PHE A 64 -4.06 -6.63 -12.45
CA PHE A 64 -3.97 -6.04 -11.13
C PHE A 64 -4.28 -7.08 -10.06
N LEU A 65 -3.55 -7.05 -8.94
CA LEU A 65 -3.95 -7.75 -7.73
C LEU A 65 -4.97 -6.88 -6.99
N ARG A 66 -6.21 -7.38 -6.86
CA ARG A 66 -7.32 -6.71 -6.19
C ARG A 66 -7.45 -7.14 -4.73
N SER A 67 -7.83 -6.20 -3.88
CA SER A 67 -8.03 -6.42 -2.44
C SER A 67 -9.44 -6.97 -2.12
N ALA A 68 -9.53 -7.96 -1.23
CA ALA A 68 -10.81 -8.51 -0.77
C ALA A 68 -11.64 -7.48 0.03
N ASP A 69 -10.94 -6.62 0.77
CA ASP A 69 -11.45 -5.51 1.57
C ASP A 69 -12.04 -4.36 0.73
N SER A 70 -11.70 -4.29 -0.56
CA SER A 70 -12.34 -3.42 -1.54
C SER A 70 -13.40 -4.15 -2.38
N SER A 71 -13.85 -5.33 -1.95
CA SER A 71 -14.76 -6.21 -2.71
C SER A 71 -14.27 -6.52 -4.13
N TYR A 72 -12.94 -6.60 -4.31
CA TYR A 72 -12.27 -6.77 -5.60
C TYR A 72 -12.56 -5.67 -6.64
N LEU A 73 -13.06 -4.52 -6.20
CA LEU A 73 -13.22 -3.35 -7.06
C LEU A 73 -11.87 -2.67 -7.30
N ALA A 74 -11.77 -1.99 -8.44
CA ALA A 74 -10.59 -1.21 -8.77
C ALA A 74 -10.31 -0.15 -7.70
N GLY A 75 -9.09 -0.19 -7.18
CA GLY A 75 -8.60 0.65 -6.10
C GLY A 75 -7.29 1.35 -6.45
N PRO A 76 -7.03 2.53 -5.86
CA PRO A 76 -5.76 3.25 -6.07
C PRO A 76 -4.53 2.56 -5.48
N ASP A 77 -4.72 1.49 -4.71
CA ASP A 77 -3.70 0.63 -4.11
C ASP A 77 -3.56 -0.74 -4.79
N ASP A 78 -4.22 -0.94 -5.93
CA ASP A 78 -4.07 -2.17 -6.70
C ASP A 78 -2.64 -2.34 -7.23
N ILE A 79 -2.15 -3.57 -7.16
CA ILE A 79 -0.77 -3.90 -7.53
C ILE A 79 -0.74 -4.30 -9.00
N TYR A 80 -0.08 -3.50 -9.83
CA TYR A 80 0.11 -3.79 -11.24
C TYR A 80 0.93 -5.07 -11.45
N VAL A 81 0.51 -5.88 -12.43
CA VAL A 81 1.19 -7.10 -12.88
C VAL A 81 1.38 -7.01 -14.39
N SER A 82 2.63 -7.14 -14.85
CA SER A 82 2.95 -7.13 -16.28
C SER A 82 2.54 -8.44 -16.97
N PRO A 83 2.32 -8.43 -18.31
CA PRO A 83 2.08 -9.64 -19.10
C PRO A 83 3.22 -10.66 -19.03
#